data_AF-A0A936ZL59-F1
#
_entry.id   AF-A0A936ZL59-F1
#
_cell.length_a   1.000
_cell.length_b   1.000
_cell.length_c   1.000
_cell.angle_alpha   90.00
_cell.angle_beta   90.00
_cell.angle_gamma   90.00
#
_symmetry.space_group_name_H-M   'P 1'
#
loop_
_entity.id
_entity.type
_entity.pdbx_description
1 polymer ?
#
loop_
_entity_poly.entity_id
_entity_poly.type
_entity_poly.pdbx_seq_one_letter_code
_entity_poly.pdbx_strand_id
1 'polypeptide(L)'
;MPFTLSHRRLDDILQQHRIKPNDLSAIDKLFGGADGYYWYHTMRHLCPKTEVIVWDSKEELRAALQAHENETAEEDEVKPQVLQEAHVKAIAGLLQDAG
;
A
#
# COMPACT_ATOMS: atom_id res chain seq x y z
N MET A 1 10.21 13.10 -5.96
CA MET A 1 8.75 13.32 -6.00
C MET A 1 8.21 12.59 -4.79
N PRO A 2 7.41 13.25 -3.96
CA PRO A 2 6.85 12.61 -2.77
C PRO A 2 5.91 11.46 -3.16
N PHE A 3 5.70 10.57 -2.21
CA PHE A 3 4.71 9.50 -2.28
C PHE A 3 3.52 9.87 -1.41
N THR A 4 2.35 9.97 -2.02
CA THR A 4 1.13 10.43 -1.34
C THR A 4 0.18 9.26 -1.13
N LEU A 5 -0.14 8.95 0.13
CA LEU A 5 -1.12 7.94 0.51
C LEU A 5 -2.36 8.59 1.13
N SER A 6 -3.52 8.26 0.56
CA SER A 6 -4.84 8.51 1.16
C SER A 6 -5.84 7.48 0.66
N HIS A 7 -6.96 7.32 1.36
CA HIS A 7 -8.06 6.44 0.89
C HIS A 7 -8.55 6.87 -0.50
N ARG A 8 -8.72 8.17 -0.72
CA ARG A 8 -9.11 8.73 -2.02
C ARG A 8 -8.09 8.38 -3.10
N ARG A 9 -6.78 8.52 -2.82
CA ARG A 9 -5.73 8.18 -3.79
C ARG A 9 -5.77 6.70 -4.16
N LEU A 10 -5.96 5.81 -3.20
CA LEU A 10 -6.11 4.38 -3.44
C LEU A 10 -7.36 4.05 -4.29
N ASP A 11 -8.47 4.74 -4.04
CA ASP A 11 -9.69 4.59 -4.84
C ASP A 11 -9.50 5.11 -6.28
N ASP A 12 -8.83 6.25 -6.45
CA ASP A 12 -8.48 6.82 -7.75
C ASP A 12 -7.56 5.88 -8.54
N ILE A 13 -6.59 5.24 -7.88
CA ILE A 13 -5.71 4.23 -8.48
C ILE A 13 -6.53 3.05 -9.02
N LEU A 14 -7.44 2.48 -8.21
CA LEU A 14 -8.29 1.39 -8.68
C LEU A 14 -9.15 1.81 -9.87
N GLN A 15 -9.72 3.03 -9.82
CA GLN A 15 -10.54 3.57 -10.90
C GLN A 15 -9.73 3.76 -12.20
N GLN A 16 -8.51 4.30 -12.12
CA GLN A 16 -7.61 4.49 -13.25
C GLN A 16 -7.27 3.17 -13.95
N HIS A 17 -7.08 2.10 -13.17
CA HIS A 17 -6.83 0.76 -13.68
C HIS A 17 -8.11 -0.03 -14.00
N ARG A 18 -9.29 0.55 -13.82
CA ARG A 18 -10.61 -0.08 -14.01
C ARG A 18 -10.80 -1.35 -13.16
N ILE A 19 -10.17 -1.38 -12.00
CA ILE A 19 -10.24 -2.49 -11.05
C ILE A 19 -11.36 -2.20 -10.05
N LYS A 20 -12.21 -3.19 -9.80
CA LYS A 20 -13.23 -3.09 -8.75
C LYS A 20 -12.61 -3.40 -7.38
N PRO A 21 -13.07 -2.76 -6.29
CA PRO A 21 -12.53 -3.04 -4.95
C PRO A 21 -12.64 -4.51 -4.49
N ASN A 22 -13.56 -5.28 -5.09
CA ASN A 22 -13.77 -6.70 -4.80
C ASN A 22 -13.07 -7.65 -5.79
N ASP A 23 -12.24 -7.15 -6.69
CA ASP A 23 -11.43 -7.97 -7.61
C ASP A 23 -10.04 -8.21 -7.02
N LEU A 24 -9.98 -9.13 -6.05
CA LEU A 24 -8.77 -9.43 -5.26
C LEU A 24 -7.59 -9.79 -6.17
N SER A 25 -7.80 -10.63 -7.19
CA SER A 25 -6.75 -11.07 -8.10
C SER A 25 -6.22 -9.94 -8.99
N ALA A 26 -7.06 -8.98 -9.38
CA ALA A 26 -6.60 -7.80 -10.10
C ALA A 26 -5.81 -6.86 -9.18
N ILE A 27 -6.25 -6.68 -7.92
CA ILE A 27 -5.53 -5.88 -6.93
C ILE A 27 -4.16 -6.52 -6.63
N ASP A 28 -4.10 -7.83 -6.40
CA ASP A 28 -2.83 -8.57 -6.25
C ASP A 28 -1.86 -8.23 -7.37
N LYS A 29 -2.28 -8.41 -8.63
CA LYS A 29 -1.46 -8.10 -9.80
C LYS A 29 -1.01 -6.65 -9.85
N LEU A 30 -1.87 -5.70 -9.48
CA LEU A 30 -1.55 -4.28 -9.48
C LEU A 30 -0.52 -3.92 -8.41
N PHE A 31 -0.62 -4.53 -7.23
CA PHE A 31 0.22 -4.23 -6.07
C PHE A 31 1.42 -5.18 -5.90
N GLY A 32 1.85 -5.83 -6.99
CA GLY A 32 3.13 -6.54 -7.06
C GLY A 32 3.05 -8.07 -7.03
N GLY A 33 1.85 -8.65 -7.19
CA GLY A 33 1.64 -10.08 -7.33
C GLY A 33 0.98 -10.71 -6.10
N ALA A 34 1.44 -11.90 -5.71
CA ALA A 34 0.94 -12.57 -4.51
C ALA A 34 1.06 -11.65 -3.29
N ASP A 35 0.03 -11.58 -2.47
CA ASP A 35 -0.10 -10.69 -1.31
C ASP A 35 -0.21 -9.18 -1.67
N GLY A 36 -0.38 -8.81 -2.94
CA GLY A 36 -0.60 -7.41 -3.32
C GLY A 36 -1.90 -6.82 -2.71
N TYR A 37 -2.97 -7.61 -2.66
CA TYR A 37 -4.22 -7.26 -1.99
C TYR A 37 -4.03 -7.08 -0.48
N TYR A 38 -3.17 -7.89 0.14
CA TYR A 38 -2.80 -7.73 1.55
C TYR A 38 -2.22 -6.34 1.79
N TRP A 39 -1.18 -5.98 1.03
CA TRP A 39 -0.51 -4.68 1.17
C TRP A 39 -1.38 -3.49 0.80
N TYR A 40 -2.30 -3.65 -0.16
CA TYR A 40 -3.35 -2.66 -0.42
C TYR A 40 -4.20 -2.39 0.83
N HIS A 41 -4.64 -3.45 1.53
CA HIS A 41 -5.38 -3.32 2.77
C HIS A 41 -4.55 -2.75 3.91
N THR A 42 -3.29 -3.17 4.06
CA THR A 42 -2.34 -2.58 5.03
C THR A 42 -2.23 -1.08 4.84
N MET A 43 -2.13 -0.59 3.59
CA MET A 43 -2.13 0.85 3.31
C MET A 43 -3.44 1.55 3.71
N ARG A 44 -4.59 0.91 3.54
CA ARG A 44 -5.89 1.46 3.99
C ARG A 44 -6.01 1.50 5.50
N HIS A 45 -5.40 0.56 6.23
CA HIS A 45 -5.41 0.55 7.68
C HIS A 45 -4.41 1.55 8.27
N LEU A 46 -3.21 1.63 7.67
CA LEU A 46 -2.19 2.60 8.06
C LEU A 46 -2.69 4.04 7.93
N CYS A 47 -3.40 4.36 6.85
CA CYS A 47 -3.87 5.71 6.58
C CYS A 47 -5.28 5.94 7.17
N PRO A 48 -5.45 6.88 8.11
CA PRO A 48 -6.78 7.27 8.56
C PRO A 48 -7.65 7.79 7.41
N LYS A 49 -8.96 7.50 7.44
CA LYS A 49 -9.88 7.83 6.32
C LYS A 49 -9.92 9.31 5.93
N THR A 50 -9.61 10.20 6.86
CA THR A 50 -9.68 11.67 6.68
C THR A 50 -8.32 12.30 6.44
N GLU A 51 -7.24 11.52 6.40
CA GLU A 51 -5.88 12.03 6.37
C GLU A 51 -5.13 11.68 5.09
N VAL A 52 -3.99 12.34 4.92
CA VAL A 52 -3.05 12.15 3.84
C VAL A 52 -1.67 11.98 4.46
N ILE A 53 -1.01 10.88 4.14
CA ILE A 53 0.39 10.64 4.53
C ILE A 53 1.27 10.93 3.32
N VAL A 54 2.37 11.64 3.55
CA VAL A 54 3.34 11.99 2.51
C VAL A 54 4.72 11.50 2.96
N TRP A 55 5.42 10.79 2.08
CA TRP A 55 6.81 10.39 2.28
C TRP A 55 7.71 10.99 1.22
N ASP A 56 8.92 11.39 1.60
CA ASP A 56 9.88 12.01 0.69
C ASP A 56 10.74 10.97 -0.04
N SER A 57 10.79 9.74 0.48
CA SER A 57 11.61 8.66 -0.05
C SER A 57 10.90 7.29 -0.10
N LYS A 58 11.40 6.41 -0.97
CA LYS A 58 10.91 5.02 -1.09
C LYS A 58 11.24 4.24 0.18
N GLU A 59 12.35 4.57 0.83
CA GLU A 59 12.82 3.98 2.08
C GLU A 59 11.87 4.28 3.24
N GLU A 60 11.41 5.53 3.37
CA GLU A 60 10.41 5.93 4.37
C GLU A 60 9.07 5.22 4.14
N LEU A 61 8.59 5.19 2.90
CA LEU A 61 7.37 4.45 2.52
C LEU A 61 7.49 2.97 2.90
N ARG A 62 8.61 2.33 2.55
CA ARG A 62 8.87 0.92 2.87
C ARG A 62 8.87 0.71 4.38
N ALA A 63 9.60 1.53 5.11
CA ALA A 63 9.74 1.42 6.57
C ALA A 63 8.37 1.59 7.26
N ALA A 64 7.57 2.57 6.85
CA ALA A 64 6.26 2.82 7.43
C ALA A 64 5.30 1.63 7.23
N LEU A 65 5.23 1.07 6.01
CA LEU A 65 4.38 -0.08 5.72
C LEU A 65 4.79 -1.32 6.50
N GLN A 66 6.10 -1.63 6.55
CA GLN A 66 6.58 -2.77 7.30
C GLN A 66 6.42 -2.60 8.81
N ALA A 67 6.59 -1.38 9.34
CA ALA A 67 6.42 -1.10 10.76
C ALA A 67 4.97 -1.32 11.19
N HIS A 68 4.00 -0.83 10.42
CA HIS A 68 2.58 -1.03 10.72
C HIS A 68 2.17 -2.51 10.66
N GLU A 69 2.69 -3.24 9.68
CA GLU A 69 2.51 -4.68 9.59
C GLU A 69 3.11 -5.40 10.81
N ASN A 70 4.33 -5.04 11.22
CA ASN A 70 4.98 -5.65 12.36
C ASN A 70 4.20 -5.41 13.66
N GLU A 71 3.69 -4.20 13.87
CA GLU A 71 2.86 -3.83 15.02
C GLU A 71 1.56 -4.65 15.03
N THR A 72 0.85 -4.69 13.90
CA THR A 72 -0.40 -5.48 13.77
C THR A 72 -0.15 -6.97 14.02
N ALA A 73 0.93 -7.52 13.45
CA ALA A 73 1.28 -8.93 13.62
C ALA A 73 1.69 -9.27 15.06
N GLU A 74 2.37 -8.33 15.75
CA GLU A 74 2.70 -8.47 17.18
C GLU A 74 1.43 -8.48 18.04
N GLU A 75 0.49 -7.57 17.79
CA GLU A 75 -0.81 -7.52 18.49
C GLU A 75 -1.63 -8.80 18.28
N ASP A 76 -1.59 -9.38 17.09
CA ASP A 76 -2.31 -10.59 16.73
C ASP A 76 -1.56 -11.90 17.10
N GLU A 77 -0.37 -11.80 17.71
CA GLU A 77 0.54 -12.93 18.02
C GLU A 77 0.87 -13.83 16.80
N VAL A 78 0.98 -13.23 15.62
CA VAL A 78 1.32 -13.92 14.36
C VAL A 78 2.67 -13.47 13.80
N LYS A 79 3.20 -14.25 12.86
CA LYS A 79 4.41 -13.86 12.14
C LYS A 79 4.06 -12.75 11.12
N PRO A 80 4.80 -11.63 11.08
CA PRO A 80 4.54 -10.56 10.13
C PRO A 80 4.79 -11.01 8.69
N GLN A 81 3.99 -10.46 7.79
CA GLN A 81 4.26 -10.54 6.36
C GLN A 81 5.45 -9.66 6.00
N VAL A 82 6.24 -10.10 5.01
CA VAL A 82 7.44 -9.38 4.59
C VAL A 82 7.17 -8.62 3.30
N LEU A 83 7.35 -7.30 3.35
CA LEU A 83 7.18 -6.43 2.20
C LEU A 83 8.30 -6.67 1.18
N GLN A 84 7.98 -7.39 0.11
CA GLN A 84 8.91 -7.76 -0.95
C GLN A 84 9.23 -6.59 -1.87
N GLU A 85 10.39 -6.62 -2.55
CA GLU A 85 10.78 -5.59 -3.52
C GLU A 85 9.76 -5.38 -4.65
N ALA A 86 9.07 -6.45 -5.07
CA ALA A 86 8.01 -6.36 -6.08
C ALA A 86 6.86 -5.45 -5.61
N HIS A 87 6.45 -5.59 -4.34
CA HIS A 87 5.41 -4.76 -3.73
C HIS A 87 5.89 -3.32 -3.60
N VAL A 88 7.09 -3.09 -3.06
CA VAL A 88 7.61 -1.72 -2.90
C VAL A 88 7.71 -1.01 -4.25
N LYS A 89 8.17 -1.70 -5.30
CA LYS A 89 8.25 -1.13 -6.64
C LYS A 89 6.87 -0.78 -7.20
N ALA A 90 5.88 -1.66 -7.06
CA ALA A 90 4.51 -1.42 -7.52
C ALA A 90 3.88 -0.26 -6.76
N ILE A 91 3.90 -0.29 -5.43
CA ILE A 91 3.33 0.74 -4.55
C ILE A 91 3.97 2.10 -4.82
N ALA A 92 5.31 2.16 -4.87
CA ALA A 92 6.02 3.41 -5.17
C ALA A 92 5.59 3.99 -6.52
N GLY A 93 5.46 3.15 -7.56
CA GLY A 93 5.01 3.59 -8.89
C GLY A 93 3.56 4.11 -8.92
N LEU A 94 2.69 3.61 -8.03
CA LEU A 94 1.29 4.03 -7.94
C LEU A 94 1.09 5.29 -7.08
N LEU A 95 1.88 5.43 -6.01
CA LEU A 95 1.76 6.54 -5.04
C LEU A 95 2.62 7.75 -5.39
N GLN A 96 3.58 7.61 -6.32
CA GLN A 96 4.39 8.74 -6.78
C GLN A 96 3.49 9.77 -7.46
N ASP A 97 3.54 11.02 -6.97
CA ASP A 97 2.80 12.11 -7.59
C ASP A 97 3.34 12.39 -9.00
N ALA A 98 2.43 12.45 -9.98
CA ALA A 98 2.76 12.97 -11.30
C ALA A 98 2.88 14.49 -11.17
N GLY A 99 4.12 14.99 -11.20
CA GLY A 99 4.39 16.43 -11.28
C GLY A 99 3.82 17.07 -12.54
#